data_AF-A0A352JP10-F1
#
_entry.id   AF-A0A352JP10-F1
#
_cell.length_a   1.000
_cell.length_b   1.000
_cell.length_c   1.000
_cell.angle_alpha   90.00
_cell.angle_beta   90.00
_cell.angle_gamma   90.00
#
_symmetry.space_group_name_H-M   'P 1'
#
loop_
_entity.id
_entity.type
_entity.pdbx_description
1 polymer ?
#
loop_
_entity_poly.entity_id
_entity_poly.type
_entity_poly.pdbx_seq_one_letter_code
_entity_poly.pdbx_strand_id
1 'polypeptide(L)'
;VIGTDKLTDLALLKIDVPSDVHLQVAKLGNSDSLQVGEWVIAVGNPYGFDRTVSFGIVSGKGRVLSAQSSTPLLNDFIQTDAAIAPGSSGGPLVNLNGEVIGINSRGMGQTQGFTIPINIAIEVKDKLMKTGNIERGWLGVITQPLNRSYAKYLGKPDMEGILVSDVLDGSPAAKAGLQAGDVLLKYDNDTLSAEKDDDLNRLALLISQSPVGAAKNVTVYRDGTTKKLSIEIGEQPKIKADEYETGLGFTVKEITDDMYRSLLLETKQGVYVSFVDVGTVADKASLFEGDVITEVNHQPTPDFRSFKAAINQAANDNYVLLSLLRGKERKLGLLDKSSIPSPDSASKTKVD
;
A
#
# COMPACT_ATOMS: atom_id res chain seq x y z
N VAL A 1 -16.99 -10.31 -2.99
CA VAL A 1 -15.53 -10.19 -2.69
C VAL A 1 -15.39 -10.25 -1.17
N ILE A 2 -14.53 -11.12 -0.62
CA ILE A 2 -14.27 -11.15 0.83
C ILE A 2 -13.34 -10.00 1.21
N GLY A 3 -12.27 -9.78 0.43
CA GLY A 3 -11.37 -8.65 0.59
C GLY A 3 -10.27 -8.63 -0.47
N THR A 4 -9.47 -7.57 -0.48
CA THR A 4 -8.37 -7.37 -1.44
C THR A 4 -7.11 -6.86 -0.75
N ASP A 5 -5.97 -7.18 -1.34
CA ASP A 5 -4.65 -6.74 -0.92
C ASP A 5 -3.93 -6.11 -2.12
N LYS A 6 -3.91 -4.77 -2.14
CA LYS A 6 -3.28 -4.05 -3.24
C LYS A 6 -1.76 -4.16 -3.23
N LEU A 7 -1.15 -4.34 -2.06
CA LEU A 7 0.31 -4.37 -1.97
C LEU A 7 0.89 -5.64 -2.58
N THR A 8 0.17 -6.77 -2.49
CA THR A 8 0.58 -8.03 -3.13
C THR A 8 -0.20 -8.35 -4.40
N ASP A 9 -1.08 -7.46 -4.86
CA ASP A 9 -1.95 -7.66 -6.03
C ASP A 9 -2.81 -8.94 -5.95
N LEU A 10 -3.49 -9.14 -4.81
CA LEU A 10 -4.32 -10.32 -4.55
C LEU A 10 -5.74 -9.96 -4.12
N ALA A 11 -6.68 -10.84 -4.43
CA ALA A 11 -8.08 -10.73 -4.00
C ALA A 11 -8.61 -12.08 -3.56
N LEU A 12 -9.41 -12.09 -2.48
CA LEU A 12 -10.12 -13.28 -2.03
C LEU A 12 -11.60 -13.18 -2.41
N LEU A 13 -12.08 -14.15 -3.18
CA LEU A 13 -13.45 -14.22 -3.66
C LEU A 13 -14.18 -15.38 -3.00
N LYS A 14 -15.48 -15.17 -2.75
CA LYS A 14 -16.43 -16.21 -2.40
C LYS A 14 -17.33 -16.42 -3.61
N ILE A 15 -17.50 -17.67 -4.01
CA ILE A 15 -18.49 -18.08 -5.00
C ILE A 15 -19.57 -18.88 -4.28
N ASP A 16 -20.83 -18.61 -4.62
CA ASP A 16 -21.96 -19.40 -4.14
C ASP A 16 -22.22 -20.51 -5.16
N VAL A 17 -22.21 -21.75 -4.67
CA VAL A 17 -22.30 -22.95 -5.50
C VAL A 17 -23.47 -23.79 -5.01
N PRO A 18 -24.30 -24.35 -5.91
CA PRO A 18 -25.38 -25.27 -5.53
C PRO A 18 -24.85 -26.42 -4.66
N SER A 19 -25.64 -26.84 -3.67
CA SER A 19 -25.22 -27.83 -2.66
C SER A 19 -24.86 -29.21 -3.22
N ASP A 20 -25.37 -29.53 -4.42
CA ASP A 20 -25.12 -30.76 -5.16
C ASP A 20 -23.86 -30.70 -6.04
N VAL A 21 -23.25 -29.53 -6.20
CA VAL A 21 -22.04 -29.35 -7.01
C VAL A 21 -20.80 -29.40 -6.11
N HIS A 22 -19.98 -30.43 -6.33
CA HIS A 22 -18.68 -30.57 -5.68
C HIS A 22 -17.56 -30.01 -6.57
N LEU A 23 -16.91 -28.95 -6.10
CA LEU A 23 -15.75 -28.38 -6.80
C LEU A 23 -14.48 -29.20 -6.50
N GLN A 24 -13.66 -29.42 -7.53
CA GLN A 24 -12.29 -29.90 -7.32
C GLN A 24 -11.38 -28.75 -6.93
N VAL A 25 -10.62 -28.95 -5.86
CA VAL A 25 -9.69 -27.95 -5.31
C VAL A 25 -8.26 -28.35 -5.68
N ALA A 26 -7.50 -27.40 -6.23
CA ALA A 26 -6.09 -27.63 -6.54
C ALA A 26 -5.27 -27.78 -5.25
N LYS A 27 -4.29 -28.70 -5.27
CA LYS A 27 -3.36 -28.85 -4.15
C LYS A 27 -2.37 -27.69 -4.14
N LEU A 28 -2.16 -27.08 -2.98
CA LEU A 28 -1.15 -26.03 -2.83
C LEU A 28 0.21 -26.66 -2.53
N GLY A 29 1.26 -26.16 -3.18
CA GLY A 29 2.64 -26.54 -2.95
C GLY A 29 3.35 -25.59 -1.98
N ASN A 30 4.69 -25.55 -2.06
CA ASN A 30 5.53 -24.64 -1.31
C ASN A 30 6.44 -23.86 -2.26
N SER A 31 6.28 -22.54 -2.35
CA SER A 31 7.12 -21.70 -3.21
C SER A 31 8.55 -21.51 -2.69
N ASP A 32 8.78 -21.69 -1.39
CA ASP A 32 10.09 -21.48 -0.78
C ASP A 32 11.06 -22.58 -1.18
N SER A 33 10.56 -23.81 -1.37
CA SER A 33 11.37 -24.96 -1.82
C SER A 33 11.72 -24.95 -3.30
N LEU A 34 11.08 -24.11 -4.12
CA LEU A 34 11.37 -24.03 -5.56
C LEU A 34 12.82 -23.62 -5.83
N GLN A 35 13.43 -24.26 -6.81
CA GLN A 35 14.74 -23.91 -7.33
C GLN A 35 14.64 -23.33 -8.74
N VAL A 36 15.59 -22.45 -9.08
CA VAL A 36 15.76 -21.96 -10.45
C VAL A 36 16.12 -23.14 -11.35
N GLY A 37 15.44 -23.26 -12.49
CA GLY A 37 15.56 -24.36 -13.44
C GLY A 37 14.50 -25.46 -13.29
N GLU A 38 13.68 -25.44 -12.23
CA GLU A 38 12.57 -26.38 -12.11
C GLU A 38 11.50 -26.14 -13.17
N TRP A 39 10.96 -27.22 -13.73
CA TRP A 39 9.90 -27.15 -14.72
C TRP A 39 8.56 -26.73 -14.10
N VAL A 40 7.87 -25.84 -14.79
CA VAL A 40 6.58 -25.30 -14.37
C VAL A 40 5.61 -25.22 -15.54
N ILE A 41 4.33 -25.25 -15.19
CA ILE A 41 3.22 -25.12 -16.14
C ILE A 41 2.37 -23.94 -15.70
N ALA A 42 2.14 -22.98 -16.58
CA ALA A 42 1.20 -21.89 -16.35
C ALA A 42 -0.15 -22.22 -17.01
N VAL A 43 -1.23 -21.97 -16.27
CA VAL A 43 -2.60 -22.19 -16.74
C VAL A 43 -3.36 -20.87 -16.69
N GLY A 44 -4.13 -20.56 -17.73
CA GLY A 44 -4.91 -19.33 -17.78
C GLY A 44 -5.86 -19.25 -18.97
N ASN A 45 -6.41 -18.05 -19.20
CA ASN A 45 -7.28 -17.74 -20.32
C ASN A 45 -6.74 -16.51 -21.09
N PRO A 46 -5.52 -16.60 -21.67
CA PRO A 46 -4.88 -15.49 -22.34
C PRO A 46 -5.73 -15.02 -23.52
N TYR A 47 -5.98 -13.71 -23.60
CA TYR A 47 -6.78 -13.07 -24.65
C TYR A 47 -8.21 -13.64 -24.84
N GLY A 48 -8.73 -14.38 -23.85
CA GLY A 48 -10.05 -15.04 -23.95
C GLY A 48 -10.03 -16.40 -24.66
N PHE A 49 -8.85 -16.95 -24.98
CA PHE A 49 -8.72 -18.34 -25.43
C PHE A 49 -8.84 -19.32 -24.25
N ASP A 50 -10.00 -19.98 -24.17
CA ASP A 50 -10.36 -20.87 -23.06
C ASP A 50 -9.26 -21.92 -22.76
N ARG A 51 -8.98 -22.10 -21.46
CA ARG A 51 -8.08 -23.14 -20.89
C ARG A 51 -6.75 -23.33 -21.64
N THR A 52 -5.96 -22.27 -21.72
CA THR A 52 -4.60 -22.36 -22.28
C THR A 52 -3.61 -22.82 -21.22
N VAL A 53 -2.69 -23.69 -21.65
CA VAL A 53 -1.57 -24.17 -20.85
C VAL A 53 -0.27 -23.83 -21.56
N SER A 54 0.70 -23.31 -20.83
CA SER A 54 2.07 -23.07 -21.31
C SER A 54 3.08 -23.69 -20.37
N PHE A 55 4.24 -24.07 -20.91
CA PHE A 55 5.29 -24.79 -20.20
C PHE A 55 6.57 -23.98 -20.21
N GLY A 56 7.32 -24.06 -19.12
CA GLY A 56 8.60 -23.37 -18.97
C GLY A 56 9.34 -23.85 -17.73
N ILE A 57 10.24 -23.01 -17.24
CA ILE A 57 11.01 -23.22 -16.02
C ILE A 57 10.85 -22.04 -15.06
N VAL A 58 11.24 -22.23 -13.81
CA VAL A 58 11.56 -21.13 -12.90
C VAL A 58 12.84 -20.47 -13.39
N SER A 59 12.74 -19.30 -14.02
CA SER A 59 13.89 -18.54 -14.52
C SER A 59 14.56 -17.70 -13.42
N GLY A 60 13.84 -17.41 -12.32
CA GLY A 60 14.34 -16.61 -11.21
C GLY A 60 13.36 -16.54 -10.05
N LYS A 61 13.86 -16.14 -8.88
CA LYS A 61 13.09 -15.84 -7.66
C LYS A 61 13.57 -14.48 -7.13
N GLY A 62 12.89 -13.89 -6.14
CA GLY A 62 13.36 -12.62 -5.59
C GLY A 62 13.07 -11.42 -6.48
N ARG A 63 12.16 -11.53 -7.47
CA ARG A 63 11.99 -10.46 -8.46
C ARG A 63 11.08 -9.36 -7.93
N VAL A 64 11.67 -8.19 -7.74
CA VAL A 64 10.95 -6.96 -7.46
C VAL A 64 10.58 -6.31 -8.78
N LEU A 65 9.30 -6.01 -8.96
CA LEU A 65 8.83 -5.20 -10.07
C LEU A 65 8.17 -3.94 -9.52
N SER A 66 8.61 -2.79 -10.01
CA SER A 66 7.93 -1.53 -9.77
C SER A 66 6.57 -1.55 -10.49
N ALA A 67 5.50 -1.22 -9.77
CA ALA A 67 4.25 -0.86 -10.44
C ALA A 67 4.41 0.48 -11.16
N GLN A 68 3.62 0.70 -12.22
CA GLN A 68 3.47 2.05 -12.80
C GLN A 68 2.69 2.99 -11.87
N SER A 69 2.01 2.46 -10.85
CA SER A 69 1.37 3.26 -9.80
C SER A 69 2.36 3.61 -8.69
N SER A 70 2.15 4.77 -8.06
CA SER A 70 2.90 5.29 -6.90
C SER A 70 2.91 4.39 -5.66
N THR A 71 2.24 3.24 -5.66
CA THR A 71 2.28 2.25 -4.59
C THR A 71 3.34 1.19 -4.91
N PRO A 72 4.44 1.10 -4.14
CA PRO A 72 5.38 -0.01 -4.24
C PRO A 72 4.62 -1.30 -3.96
N LEU A 73 4.69 -2.24 -4.88
CA LEU A 73 4.15 -3.56 -4.63
C LEU A 73 5.14 -4.32 -3.73
N LEU A 74 4.61 -4.98 -2.71
CA LEU A 74 5.37 -5.89 -1.86
C LEU A 74 5.54 -7.23 -2.60
N ASN A 75 6.44 -7.23 -3.56
CA ASN A 75 6.55 -8.29 -4.54
C ASN A 75 7.86 -9.06 -4.41
N ASP A 76 7.74 -10.37 -4.29
CA ASP A 76 8.83 -11.34 -4.38
C ASP A 76 8.50 -12.32 -5.52
N PHE A 77 8.43 -11.82 -6.74
CA PHE A 77 7.90 -12.63 -7.85
C PHE A 77 8.82 -13.81 -8.18
N ILE A 78 8.17 -14.93 -8.49
CA ILE A 78 8.76 -16.02 -9.26
C ILE A 78 8.74 -15.59 -10.72
N GLN A 79 9.91 -15.60 -11.36
CA GLN A 79 10.06 -15.39 -12.79
C GLN A 79 10.03 -16.74 -13.51
N THR A 80 9.31 -16.80 -14.61
CA THR A 80 9.26 -17.98 -15.50
C THR A 80 9.34 -17.56 -16.96
N ASP A 81 9.78 -18.46 -17.83
CA ASP A 81 9.72 -18.32 -19.28
C ASP A 81 8.48 -19.03 -19.89
N ALA A 82 7.63 -19.64 -19.06
CA ALA A 82 6.30 -20.04 -19.47
C ALA A 82 5.53 -18.80 -19.94
N ALA A 83 4.75 -18.95 -21.02
CA ALA A 83 4.04 -17.84 -21.62
C ALA A 83 2.95 -17.31 -20.67
N ILE A 84 3.14 -16.09 -20.17
CA ILE A 84 2.17 -15.33 -19.38
C ILE A 84 1.74 -14.09 -20.18
N ALA A 85 0.45 -13.99 -20.46
CA ALA A 85 -0.13 -12.90 -21.24
C ALA A 85 -1.41 -12.36 -20.56
N PRO A 86 -1.91 -11.16 -20.93
CA PRO A 86 -3.18 -10.65 -20.42
C PRO A 86 -4.30 -11.70 -20.52
N GLY A 87 -5.03 -11.91 -19.42
CA GLY A 87 -6.01 -13.00 -19.28
C GLY A 87 -5.47 -14.26 -18.58
N SER A 88 -4.16 -14.37 -18.39
CA SER A 88 -3.56 -15.39 -17.53
C SER A 88 -3.55 -14.98 -16.05
N SER A 89 -3.73 -13.68 -15.76
CA SER A 89 -3.71 -13.11 -14.42
C SER A 89 -4.73 -13.77 -13.49
N GLY A 90 -4.30 -14.19 -12.31
CA GLY A 90 -5.10 -14.95 -11.34
C GLY A 90 -5.10 -16.47 -11.57
N GLY A 91 -4.62 -16.95 -12.72
CA GLY A 91 -4.43 -18.37 -13.00
C GLY A 91 -3.23 -18.97 -12.24
N PRO A 92 -3.16 -20.30 -12.06
CA PRO A 92 -2.07 -20.92 -11.32
C PRO A 92 -0.80 -21.11 -12.16
N LEU A 93 0.34 -21.00 -11.50
CA LEU A 93 1.60 -21.62 -11.90
C LEU A 93 1.77 -22.90 -11.08
N VAL A 94 1.95 -24.05 -11.74
CA VAL A 94 2.01 -25.36 -11.07
C VAL A 94 3.34 -26.06 -11.35
N ASN A 95 3.80 -26.87 -10.38
CA ASN A 95 4.92 -27.77 -10.58
C ASN A 95 4.49 -29.05 -11.32
N LEU A 96 5.44 -29.94 -11.63
CA LEU A 96 5.15 -31.21 -12.34
C LEU A 96 4.26 -32.18 -11.54
N ASN A 97 4.11 -31.99 -10.23
CA ASN A 97 3.17 -32.76 -9.40
C ASN A 97 1.74 -32.21 -9.44
N GLY A 98 1.49 -31.12 -10.20
CA GLY A 98 0.21 -30.44 -10.26
C GLY A 98 -0.10 -29.59 -9.03
N GLU A 99 0.90 -29.29 -8.19
CA GLU A 99 0.73 -28.43 -7.03
C GLU A 99 0.90 -26.96 -7.43
N VAL A 100 0.00 -26.09 -6.97
CA VAL A 100 0.08 -24.66 -7.22
C VAL A 100 1.24 -24.08 -6.42
N ILE A 101 2.20 -23.51 -7.13
CA ILE A 101 3.41 -22.91 -6.56
C ILE A 101 3.45 -21.38 -6.76
N GLY A 102 2.51 -20.82 -7.52
CA GLY A 102 2.24 -19.39 -7.55
C GLY A 102 0.96 -19.02 -8.30
N ILE A 103 0.63 -17.71 -8.28
CA ILE A 103 -0.49 -17.10 -9.00
C ILE A 103 0.06 -16.17 -10.08
N ASN A 104 -0.25 -16.46 -11.34
CA ASN A 104 0.19 -15.68 -12.49
C ASN A 104 -0.30 -14.24 -12.35
N SER A 105 0.60 -13.26 -12.46
CA SER A 105 0.23 -11.85 -12.36
C SER A 105 0.38 -11.17 -13.71
N ARG A 106 1.59 -11.15 -14.28
CA ARG A 106 1.86 -10.41 -15.52
C ARG A 106 3.02 -10.96 -16.34
N GLY A 107 2.98 -10.70 -17.64
CA GLY A 107 4.13 -10.89 -18.54
C GLY A 107 4.84 -9.57 -18.82
N MET A 108 6.14 -9.63 -19.13
CA MET A 108 6.95 -8.54 -19.63
C MET A 108 7.69 -9.00 -20.89
N GLY A 109 7.35 -8.40 -22.03
CA GLY A 109 7.83 -8.89 -23.32
C GLY A 109 7.25 -10.27 -23.64
N GLN A 110 7.99 -11.07 -24.42
CA GLN A 110 7.53 -12.36 -24.94
C GLN A 110 7.91 -13.57 -24.06
N THR A 111 8.92 -13.42 -23.20
CA THR A 111 9.59 -14.56 -22.53
C THR A 111 9.74 -14.42 -21.02
N GLN A 112 9.13 -13.40 -20.41
CA GLN A 112 9.24 -13.20 -18.97
C GLN A 112 7.84 -13.12 -18.35
N GLY A 113 7.44 -14.17 -17.66
CA GLY A 113 6.27 -14.22 -16.80
C GLY A 113 6.64 -13.97 -15.35
N PHE A 114 5.77 -13.28 -14.62
CA PHE A 114 5.91 -12.98 -13.19
C PHE A 114 4.69 -13.45 -12.42
N THR A 115 4.97 -14.21 -11.38
CA THR A 115 4.00 -15.00 -10.63
C THR A 115 4.19 -14.78 -9.14
N ILE A 116 3.11 -14.46 -8.43
CA ILE A 116 3.10 -14.25 -6.99
C ILE A 116 3.33 -15.62 -6.31
N PRO A 117 4.33 -15.78 -5.42
CA PRO A 117 4.56 -17.02 -4.70
C PRO A 117 3.33 -17.51 -3.95
N ILE A 118 3.06 -18.82 -3.97
CA ILE A 118 1.87 -19.36 -3.32
C ILE A 118 1.88 -19.15 -1.80
N ASN A 119 3.05 -19.14 -1.15
CA ASN A 119 3.16 -18.92 0.29
C ASN A 119 2.66 -17.51 0.68
N ILE A 120 2.93 -16.49 -0.14
CA ILE A 120 2.40 -15.13 0.05
C ILE A 120 0.87 -15.15 -0.09
N ALA A 121 0.35 -15.83 -1.11
CA ALA A 121 -1.09 -15.91 -1.33
C ALA A 121 -1.84 -16.65 -0.21
N ILE A 122 -1.23 -17.69 0.39
CA ILE A 122 -1.76 -18.40 1.56
C ILE A 122 -1.87 -17.45 2.75
N GLU A 123 -0.81 -16.70 3.06
CA GLU A 123 -0.79 -15.74 4.17
C GLU A 123 -1.87 -14.66 3.99
N VAL A 124 -1.96 -14.07 2.80
CA VAL A 124 -2.96 -13.06 2.44
C VAL A 124 -4.37 -13.62 2.57
N LYS A 125 -4.63 -14.83 2.05
CA LYS A 125 -5.91 -15.51 2.16
C LYS A 125 -6.29 -15.74 3.63
N ASP A 126 -5.37 -16.23 4.46
CA ASP A 126 -5.64 -16.50 5.88
C ASP A 126 -5.96 -15.21 6.66
N LYS A 127 -5.30 -14.08 6.34
CA LYS A 127 -5.62 -12.77 6.94
C LYS A 127 -6.99 -12.26 6.49
N LEU A 128 -7.26 -12.25 5.17
CA LEU A 128 -8.54 -11.79 4.62
C LEU A 128 -9.72 -12.63 5.12
N MET A 129 -9.55 -13.94 5.32
CA MET A 129 -10.60 -14.79 5.89
C MET A 129 -10.97 -14.43 7.32
N LYS A 130 -10.03 -13.90 8.12
CA LYS A 130 -10.26 -13.58 9.53
C LYS A 130 -10.95 -12.24 9.73
N THR A 131 -10.49 -11.20 9.05
CA THR A 131 -10.91 -9.81 9.34
C THR A 131 -11.44 -9.07 8.11
N GLY A 132 -11.33 -9.63 6.91
CA GLY A 132 -11.63 -8.93 5.65
C GLY A 132 -10.60 -7.88 5.24
N ASN A 133 -9.62 -7.58 6.11
CA ASN A 133 -8.57 -6.59 5.90
C ASN A 133 -7.19 -7.20 6.19
N ILE A 134 -6.12 -6.55 5.73
CA ILE A 134 -4.75 -7.00 6.01
C ILE A 134 -4.02 -5.92 6.81
N GLU A 135 -3.71 -6.29 8.05
CA GLU A 135 -2.77 -5.58 8.89
C GLU A 135 -1.35 -5.99 8.51
N ARG A 136 -0.46 -5.00 8.38
CA ARG A 136 0.94 -5.21 8.03
C ARG A 136 1.83 -4.65 9.11
N GLY A 137 2.91 -5.36 9.39
CA GLY A 137 3.94 -4.86 10.28
C GLY A 137 4.66 -3.65 9.70
N TRP A 138 5.07 -2.74 10.58
CA TRP A 138 5.74 -1.50 10.23
C TRP A 138 6.71 -1.08 11.32
N LEU A 139 7.90 -0.63 10.90
CA LEU A 139 8.92 -0.08 11.80
C LEU A 139 9.05 1.44 11.71
N GLY A 140 8.66 2.03 10.58
CA GLY A 140 8.86 3.44 10.29
C GLY A 140 10.31 3.84 10.04
N VAL A 141 11.00 3.06 9.21
CA VAL A 141 12.37 3.34 8.77
C VAL A 141 12.37 3.67 7.28
N ILE A 142 13.27 4.56 6.89
CA ILE A 142 13.65 4.77 5.49
C ILE A 142 15.04 4.17 5.34
N THR A 143 15.20 3.34 4.32
CA THR A 143 16.42 2.55 4.11
C THR A 143 16.97 2.72 2.72
N GLN A 144 18.28 2.53 2.58
CA GLN A 144 18.98 2.49 1.31
C GLN A 144 20.04 1.38 1.32
N PRO A 145 20.53 0.94 0.15
CA PRO A 145 21.53 -0.13 0.09
C PRO A 145 22.84 0.31 0.73
N LEU A 146 23.50 -0.60 1.44
CA LEU A 146 24.88 -0.40 1.87
C LEU A 146 25.82 -0.84 0.75
N ASN A 147 25.96 -0.01 -0.28
CA ASN A 147 26.90 -0.28 -1.34
C ASN A 147 28.37 -0.21 -0.84
N ARG A 148 29.30 -0.73 -1.66
CA ARG A 148 30.74 -0.77 -1.33
C ARG A 148 31.35 0.59 -1.01
N SER A 149 30.85 1.67 -1.60
CA SER A 149 31.37 3.02 -1.34
C SER A 149 31.03 3.48 0.08
N TYR A 150 29.80 3.24 0.55
CA TYR A 150 29.41 3.50 1.94
C TYR A 150 30.18 2.61 2.92
N ALA A 151 30.30 1.30 2.63
CA ALA A 151 31.04 0.36 3.47
C ALA A 151 32.52 0.79 3.64
N LYS A 152 33.16 1.25 2.56
CA LYS A 152 34.52 1.82 2.58
C LYS A 152 34.61 3.10 3.40
N TYR A 153 33.63 4.00 3.27
CA TYR A 153 33.57 5.23 4.07
C TYR A 153 33.50 4.93 5.58
N LEU A 154 32.78 3.87 5.96
CA LEU A 154 32.71 3.39 7.35
C LEU A 154 33.97 2.64 7.82
N GLY A 155 35.00 2.53 6.97
CA GLY A 155 36.23 1.79 7.27
C GLY A 155 36.06 0.27 7.33
N LYS A 156 34.97 -0.27 6.76
CA LYS A 156 34.65 -1.70 6.76
C LYS A 156 34.21 -2.15 5.36
N PRO A 157 35.16 -2.35 4.42
CA PRO A 157 34.84 -2.64 3.02
C PRO A 157 34.04 -3.92 2.79
N ASP A 158 34.12 -4.88 3.71
CA ASP A 158 33.43 -6.17 3.65
C ASP A 158 32.14 -6.19 4.49
N MET A 159 31.70 -5.05 5.02
CA MET A 159 30.44 -4.96 5.76
C MET A 159 29.27 -5.04 4.79
N GLU A 160 28.39 -6.00 5.04
CA GLU A 160 27.08 -6.11 4.41
C GLU A 160 25.98 -5.67 5.38
N GLY A 161 24.91 -5.12 4.84
CA GLY A 161 23.77 -4.67 5.62
C GLY A 161 22.85 -3.75 4.82
N ILE A 162 21.94 -3.11 5.54
CA ILE A 162 21.03 -2.10 5.00
C ILE A 162 21.25 -0.81 5.79
N LEU A 163 21.53 0.30 5.10
CA LEU A 163 21.72 1.59 5.74
C LEU A 163 20.36 2.23 6.06
N VAL A 164 20.17 2.67 7.30
CA VAL A 164 19.02 3.46 7.72
C VAL A 164 19.30 4.92 7.36
N SER A 165 18.62 5.43 6.34
CA SER A 165 18.76 6.82 5.92
C SER A 165 17.96 7.76 6.82
N ASP A 166 16.80 7.31 7.32
CA ASP A 166 15.96 8.09 8.24
C ASP A 166 15.09 7.19 9.13
N VAL A 167 14.65 7.72 10.26
CA VAL A 167 13.72 7.07 11.18
C VAL A 167 12.58 8.01 11.46
N LEU A 168 11.36 7.55 11.16
CA LEU A 168 10.17 8.38 11.22
C LEU A 168 9.80 8.70 12.67
N ASP A 169 9.50 9.96 12.95
CA ASP A 169 9.09 10.41 14.28
C ASP A 169 7.86 9.64 14.81
N GLY A 170 7.91 9.27 16.08
CA GLY A 170 6.85 8.51 16.75
C GLY A 170 6.72 7.04 16.29
N SER A 171 7.53 6.60 15.33
CA SER A 171 7.53 5.22 14.85
C SER A 171 8.04 4.22 15.90
N PRO A 172 7.75 2.92 15.72
CA PRO A 172 8.32 1.90 16.60
C PRO A 172 9.85 1.85 16.58
N ALA A 173 10.49 2.08 15.43
CA ALA A 173 11.95 2.17 15.34
C ALA A 173 12.51 3.35 16.16
N ALA A 174 11.87 4.52 16.08
CA ALA A 174 12.26 5.69 16.89
C ALA A 174 12.14 5.40 18.40
N LYS A 175 11.01 4.80 18.82
CA LYS A 175 10.78 4.43 20.23
C LYS A 175 11.80 3.41 20.75
N ALA A 176 12.29 2.52 19.89
CA ALA A 176 13.33 1.55 20.24
C ALA A 176 14.76 2.10 20.12
N GLY A 177 14.93 3.38 19.75
CA GLY A 177 16.22 4.04 19.69
C GLY A 177 17.04 3.74 18.44
N LEU A 178 16.42 3.23 17.37
CA LEU A 178 17.05 3.17 16.05
C LEU A 178 17.27 4.60 15.53
N GLN A 179 18.36 4.83 14.79
CA GLN A 179 18.75 6.17 14.35
C GLN A 179 19.17 6.17 12.88
N ALA A 180 19.02 7.32 12.23
CA ALA A 180 19.64 7.56 10.93
C ALA A 180 21.16 7.36 11.02
N GLY A 181 21.73 6.70 10.01
CA GLY A 181 23.14 6.31 9.99
C GLY A 181 23.42 4.92 10.55
N ASP A 182 22.45 4.25 11.18
CA ASP A 182 22.58 2.85 11.56
C ASP A 182 22.73 1.96 10.33
N VAL A 183 23.58 0.93 10.44
CA VAL A 183 23.58 -0.18 9.47
C VAL A 183 22.87 -1.38 10.10
N LEU A 184 21.72 -1.76 9.56
CA LEU A 184 20.99 -2.97 9.92
C LEU A 184 21.74 -4.19 9.39
N LEU A 185 22.21 -5.05 10.31
CA LEU A 185 22.97 -6.27 9.99
C LEU A 185 22.07 -7.51 10.04
N LYS A 186 21.15 -7.57 11.00
CA LYS A 186 20.23 -8.70 11.19
C LYS A 186 18.85 -8.25 11.61
N TYR A 187 17.85 -8.97 11.14
CA TYR A 187 16.46 -8.92 11.61
C TYR A 187 16.07 -10.32 12.10
N ASP A 188 15.87 -10.48 13.41
CA ASP A 188 15.85 -11.75 14.12
C ASP A 188 17.05 -12.64 13.73
N ASN A 189 16.78 -13.73 12.99
CA ASN A 189 17.77 -14.70 12.53
C ASN A 189 18.20 -14.45 11.07
N ASP A 190 17.51 -13.56 10.35
CA ASP A 190 17.83 -13.22 8.96
C ASP A 190 19.00 -12.22 8.92
N THR A 191 20.09 -12.62 8.27
CA THR A 191 21.18 -11.71 7.91
C THR A 191 20.72 -10.83 6.75
N LEU A 192 20.91 -9.52 6.89
CA LEU A 192 20.52 -8.54 5.90
C LEU A 192 21.72 -8.15 5.04
N SER A 193 21.50 -8.01 3.75
CA SER A 193 22.49 -7.54 2.78
C SER A 193 21.76 -6.88 1.62
N ALA A 194 22.20 -5.68 1.24
CA ALA A 194 21.66 -4.96 0.10
C ALA A 194 22.76 -4.16 -0.60
N GLU A 195 23.09 -4.53 -1.84
CA GLU A 195 24.00 -3.76 -2.69
C GLU A 195 23.25 -2.81 -3.63
N LYS A 196 21.98 -3.12 -3.95
CA LYS A 196 21.08 -2.32 -4.80
C LYS A 196 19.67 -2.22 -4.22
N ASP A 197 18.85 -1.32 -4.78
CA ASP A 197 17.52 -0.99 -4.24
C ASP A 197 16.57 -2.19 -4.20
N ASP A 198 16.62 -3.09 -5.19
CA ASP A 198 15.80 -4.31 -5.21
C ASP A 198 16.01 -5.18 -3.97
N ASP A 199 17.22 -5.19 -3.41
CA ASP A 199 17.58 -6.06 -2.29
C ASP A 199 16.90 -5.60 -0.98
N LEU A 200 16.49 -4.32 -0.91
CA LEU A 200 15.76 -3.76 0.24
C LEU A 200 14.39 -4.42 0.44
N ASN A 201 13.81 -4.98 -0.64
CA ASN A 201 12.51 -5.61 -0.59
C ASN A 201 12.48 -6.81 0.37
N ARG A 202 13.61 -7.49 0.59
CA ARG A 202 13.68 -8.59 1.58
C ARG A 202 13.36 -8.09 2.99
N LEU A 203 13.95 -6.97 3.40
CA LEU A 203 13.67 -6.35 4.70
C LEU A 203 12.22 -5.86 4.77
N ALA A 204 11.72 -5.22 3.71
CA ALA A 204 10.34 -4.75 3.65
C ALA A 204 9.34 -5.91 3.82
N LEU A 205 9.59 -7.05 3.18
CA LEU A 205 8.78 -8.27 3.31
C LEU A 205 8.82 -8.83 4.74
N LEU A 206 10.02 -8.98 5.32
CA LEU A 206 10.18 -9.45 6.70
C LEU A 206 9.42 -8.60 7.72
N ILE A 207 9.49 -7.27 7.58
CA ILE A 207 8.76 -6.34 8.45
C ILE A 207 7.25 -6.46 8.21
N SER A 208 6.81 -6.46 6.94
CA SER A 208 5.38 -6.47 6.60
C SER A 208 4.65 -7.74 7.04
N GLN A 209 5.33 -8.89 6.98
CA GLN A 209 4.81 -10.19 7.41
C GLN A 209 4.85 -10.38 8.93
N SER A 210 5.60 -9.56 9.65
CA SER A 210 5.69 -9.67 11.09
C SER A 210 4.36 -9.28 11.76
N PRO A 211 3.90 -10.04 12.78
CA PRO A 211 2.68 -9.70 13.49
C PRO A 211 2.79 -8.35 14.20
N VAL A 212 1.73 -7.54 14.11
CA VAL A 212 1.61 -6.29 14.87
C VAL A 212 1.67 -6.60 16.38
N GLY A 213 2.42 -5.81 17.12
CA GLY A 213 2.70 -5.99 18.56
C GLY A 213 3.79 -7.02 18.87
N ALA A 214 4.33 -7.74 17.88
CA ALA A 214 5.44 -8.66 18.14
C ALA A 214 6.75 -7.91 18.40
N ALA A 215 7.55 -8.38 19.36
CA ALA A 215 8.91 -7.88 19.57
C ALA A 215 9.90 -8.61 18.63
N LYS A 216 10.75 -7.84 17.96
CA LYS A 216 11.73 -8.31 16.97
C LYS A 216 13.13 -7.84 17.33
N ASN A 217 14.10 -8.74 17.23
CA ASN A 217 15.49 -8.42 17.55
C ASN A 217 16.20 -7.88 16.32
N VAL A 218 16.69 -6.65 16.39
CA VAL A 218 17.44 -6.02 15.30
C VAL A 218 18.87 -5.80 15.74
N THR A 219 19.82 -6.30 14.95
CA THR A 219 21.25 -6.05 15.17
C THR A 219 21.71 -4.94 14.27
N VAL A 220 22.29 -3.88 14.84
CA VAL A 220 22.78 -2.70 14.10
C VAL A 220 24.25 -2.45 14.36
N TYR A 221 24.92 -1.82 13.41
CA TYR A 221 26.22 -1.20 13.60
C TYR A 221 26.06 0.32 13.70
N ARG A 222 26.55 0.88 14.82
CA ARG A 222 26.53 2.33 15.12
C ARG A 222 27.82 2.71 15.85
N ASP A 223 28.44 3.81 15.43
CA ASP A 223 29.62 4.40 16.09
C ASP A 223 30.77 3.40 16.34
N GLY A 224 31.05 2.52 15.38
CA GLY A 224 32.13 1.53 15.52
C GLY A 224 31.74 0.23 16.23
N THR A 225 30.54 0.14 16.80
CA THR A 225 30.11 -1.00 17.64
C THR A 225 28.83 -1.65 17.13
N THR A 226 28.66 -2.93 17.42
CA THR A 226 27.41 -3.64 17.15
C THR A 226 26.48 -3.53 18.36
N LYS A 227 25.23 -3.13 18.15
CA LYS A 227 24.18 -3.02 19.16
C LYS A 227 23.03 -3.95 18.80
N LYS A 228 22.35 -4.50 19.81
CA LYS A 228 21.09 -5.25 19.63
C LYS A 228 19.96 -4.41 20.20
N LEU A 229 18.93 -4.21 19.40
CA LEU A 229 17.71 -3.49 19.75
C LEU A 229 16.53 -4.47 19.70
N SER A 230 15.63 -4.37 20.67
CA SER A 230 14.33 -5.06 20.62
C SER A 230 13.29 -4.04 20.20
N ILE A 231 12.68 -4.25 19.03
CA ILE A 231 11.71 -3.31 18.45
C ILE A 231 10.35 -3.99 18.38
N GLU A 232 9.33 -3.36 18.97
CA GLU A 232 7.95 -3.80 18.82
C GLU A 232 7.44 -3.42 17.42
N ILE A 233 6.77 -4.33 16.72
CA ILE A 233 6.26 -4.09 15.39
C ILE A 233 4.95 -3.30 15.48
N GLY A 234 4.90 -2.13 14.87
CA GLY A 234 3.68 -1.33 14.75
C GLY A 234 2.82 -1.77 13.58
N GLU A 235 1.58 -1.29 13.53
CA GLU A 235 0.73 -1.42 12.35
C GLU A 235 1.14 -0.39 11.29
N GLN A 236 1.18 -0.82 10.02
CA GLN A 236 1.46 0.06 8.90
C GLN A 236 0.39 1.13 8.79
N PRO A 237 0.76 2.42 8.76
CA PRO A 237 -0.19 3.50 8.54
C PRO A 237 -0.95 3.30 7.23
N LYS A 238 -2.23 3.68 7.26
CA LYS A 238 -3.12 3.58 6.11
C LYS A 238 -2.56 4.38 4.93
N ILE A 239 -2.29 3.72 3.80
CA ILE A 239 -1.75 4.37 2.60
C ILE A 239 -2.88 5.01 1.77
N LYS A 240 -4.02 4.33 1.65
CA LYS A 240 -5.16 4.83 0.89
C LYS A 240 -5.98 5.79 1.76
N ALA A 241 -6.01 7.06 1.40
CA ALA A 241 -6.93 8.02 1.99
C ALA A 241 -8.39 7.66 1.68
N ASP A 242 -9.26 7.79 2.68
CA ASP A 242 -10.69 7.90 2.40
C ASP A 242 -10.97 9.22 1.68
N GLU A 243 -11.96 9.22 0.80
CA GLU A 243 -12.35 10.39 0.00
C GLU A 243 -13.84 10.67 0.21
N TYR A 244 -14.18 11.95 0.24
CA TYR A 244 -15.56 12.41 0.43
C TYR A 244 -15.84 13.60 -0.48
N GLU A 245 -16.74 13.38 -1.43
CA GLU A 245 -17.34 14.43 -2.24
C GLU A 245 -18.45 15.10 -1.42
N THR A 246 -18.32 16.41 -1.21
CA THR A 246 -19.17 17.14 -0.26
C THR A 246 -20.54 17.51 -0.83
N GLY A 247 -20.71 17.44 -2.15
CA GLY A 247 -21.86 18.01 -2.86
C GLY A 247 -21.86 19.55 -2.90
N LEU A 248 -20.83 20.21 -2.37
CA LEU A 248 -20.67 21.67 -2.37
C LEU A 248 -19.66 22.15 -3.43
N GLY A 249 -19.33 21.28 -4.39
CA GLY A 249 -18.38 21.56 -5.46
C GLY A 249 -16.91 21.37 -5.07
N PHE A 250 -16.64 20.53 -4.06
CA PHE A 250 -15.27 20.14 -3.72
C PHE A 250 -15.22 18.75 -3.09
N THR A 251 -14.06 18.11 -3.23
CA THR A 251 -13.76 16.80 -2.68
C THR A 251 -12.61 16.90 -1.69
N VAL A 252 -12.71 16.15 -0.61
CA VAL A 252 -11.66 16.06 0.41
C VAL A 252 -11.16 14.64 0.59
N LYS A 253 -9.92 14.53 1.04
CA LYS A 253 -9.26 13.28 1.41
C LYS A 253 -8.81 13.32 2.88
N GLU A 254 -8.87 12.16 3.51
CA GLU A 254 -8.14 11.90 4.76
C GLU A 254 -6.65 12.20 4.56
N ILE A 255 -6.01 12.87 5.52
CA ILE A 255 -4.57 13.10 5.48
C ILE A 255 -3.86 11.87 6.03
N THR A 256 -3.31 11.05 5.15
CA THR A 256 -2.47 9.91 5.54
C THR A 256 -1.05 10.36 5.88
N ASP A 257 -0.28 9.51 6.56
CA ASP A 257 1.14 9.77 6.83
C ASP A 257 1.97 9.94 5.56
N ASP A 258 1.61 9.23 4.49
CA ASP A 258 2.25 9.33 3.18
C ASP A 258 1.94 10.67 2.51
N MET A 259 0.67 11.08 2.51
CA MET A 259 0.25 12.39 1.98
C MET A 259 0.91 13.54 2.72
N TYR A 260 0.93 13.48 4.06
CA TYR A 260 1.57 14.51 4.89
C TYR A 260 3.03 14.78 4.48
N ARG A 261 3.79 13.72 4.19
CA ARG A 261 5.20 13.84 3.81
C ARG A 261 5.38 14.20 2.34
N SER A 262 4.69 13.50 1.43
CA SER A 262 4.87 13.68 -0.01
C SER A 262 4.37 15.05 -0.50
N LEU A 263 3.32 15.58 0.13
CA LEU A 263 2.76 16.90 -0.17
C LEU A 263 3.32 18.01 0.74
N LEU A 264 4.23 17.68 1.67
CA LEU A 264 4.85 18.61 2.62
C LEU A 264 3.82 19.45 3.37
N LEU A 265 2.77 18.79 3.88
CA LEU A 265 1.71 19.49 4.59
C LEU A 265 2.23 20.01 5.94
N GLU A 266 1.74 21.17 6.37
CA GLU A 266 2.14 21.77 7.66
C GLU A 266 1.51 21.03 8.86
N THR A 267 0.43 20.28 8.64
CA THR A 267 -0.28 19.55 9.69
C THR A 267 -0.91 18.26 9.17
N LYS A 268 -1.07 17.29 10.07
CA LYS A 268 -1.91 16.10 9.87
C LYS A 268 -3.35 16.29 10.36
N GLN A 269 -3.60 17.35 11.12
CA GLN A 269 -4.92 17.64 11.68
C GLN A 269 -5.77 18.34 10.61
N GLY A 270 -6.88 17.73 10.23
CA GLY A 270 -7.75 18.26 9.18
C GLY A 270 -8.07 17.26 8.06
N VAL A 271 -8.53 17.81 6.95
CA VAL A 271 -8.72 17.09 5.68
C VAL A 271 -8.08 17.86 4.53
N TYR A 272 -7.52 17.13 3.57
CA TYR A 272 -6.89 17.70 2.38
C TYR A 272 -7.92 17.91 1.28
N VAL A 273 -7.99 19.11 0.70
CA VAL A 273 -8.83 19.39 -0.47
C VAL A 273 -8.15 18.83 -1.72
N SER A 274 -8.73 17.76 -2.28
CA SER A 274 -8.19 17.07 -3.46
C SER A 274 -8.69 17.64 -4.77
N PHE A 275 -9.84 18.31 -4.76
CA PHE A 275 -10.45 18.84 -5.97
C PHE A 275 -11.48 19.92 -5.64
N VAL A 276 -11.57 20.94 -6.50
CA VAL A 276 -12.58 22.01 -6.43
C VAL A 276 -13.16 22.23 -7.83
N ASP A 277 -14.49 22.17 -7.93
CA ASP A 277 -15.24 22.42 -9.16
C ASP A 277 -15.32 23.93 -9.46
N VAL A 278 -14.87 24.32 -10.64
CA VAL A 278 -14.91 25.71 -11.11
C VAL A 278 -16.35 26.23 -11.18
N GLY A 279 -16.58 27.44 -10.69
CA GLY A 279 -17.88 28.14 -10.71
C GLY A 279 -18.83 27.75 -9.58
N THR A 280 -18.47 26.78 -8.73
CA THR A 280 -19.29 26.34 -7.59
C THR A 280 -19.15 27.27 -6.38
N VAL A 281 -19.91 26.99 -5.31
CA VAL A 281 -19.82 27.76 -4.06
C VAL A 281 -18.45 27.62 -3.39
N ALA A 282 -17.76 26.49 -3.58
CA ALA A 282 -16.41 26.27 -3.08
C ALA A 282 -15.37 27.12 -3.82
N ASP A 283 -15.43 27.16 -5.15
CA ASP A 283 -14.56 28.02 -5.96
C ASP A 283 -14.76 29.51 -5.63
N LYS A 284 -16.02 29.96 -5.53
CA LYS A 284 -16.35 31.33 -5.12
C LYS A 284 -15.86 31.67 -3.71
N ALA A 285 -15.78 30.68 -2.82
CA ALA A 285 -15.19 30.83 -1.49
C ALA A 285 -13.65 30.85 -1.50
N SER A 286 -13.02 30.85 -2.68
CA SER A 286 -11.57 30.84 -2.87
C SER A 286 -10.88 29.61 -2.27
N LEU A 287 -11.58 28.47 -2.28
CA LEU A 287 -11.01 27.16 -1.95
C LEU A 287 -10.20 26.65 -3.14
N PHE A 288 -9.03 26.05 -2.89
CA PHE A 288 -8.23 25.41 -3.94
C PHE A 288 -7.80 24.01 -3.54
N GLU A 289 -7.48 23.19 -4.54
CA GLU A 289 -6.71 21.96 -4.33
C GLU A 289 -5.41 22.29 -3.58
N GLY A 290 -5.08 21.47 -2.58
CA GLY A 290 -3.92 21.70 -1.72
C GLY A 290 -4.25 22.35 -0.38
N ASP A 291 -5.44 22.93 -0.21
CA ASP A 291 -5.87 23.47 1.08
C ASP A 291 -6.07 22.35 2.12
N VAL A 292 -5.75 22.62 3.38
CA VAL A 292 -6.05 21.74 4.51
C VAL A 292 -7.11 22.38 5.40
N ILE A 293 -8.32 21.82 5.43
CA ILE A 293 -9.42 22.34 6.25
C ILE A 293 -9.26 21.83 7.67
N THR A 294 -9.25 22.75 8.64
CA THR A 294 -9.02 22.46 10.07
C THR A 294 -10.23 22.74 10.95
N GLU A 295 -11.19 23.56 10.48
CA GLU A 295 -12.45 23.83 11.18
C GLU A 295 -13.61 24.02 10.20
N VAL A 296 -14.82 23.70 10.65
CA VAL A 296 -16.10 23.98 9.98
C VAL A 296 -17.02 24.68 10.99
N ASN A 297 -17.53 25.87 10.68
CA ASN A 297 -18.39 26.67 11.56
C ASN A 297 -17.83 26.79 13.00
N HIS A 298 -16.53 27.09 13.12
CA HIS A 298 -15.78 27.17 14.38
C HIS A 298 -15.66 25.86 15.18
N GLN A 299 -16.14 24.73 14.64
CA GLN A 299 -15.89 23.42 15.21
C GLN A 299 -14.57 22.86 14.66
N PRO A 300 -13.60 22.49 15.52
CA PRO A 300 -12.39 21.82 15.08
C PRO A 300 -12.70 20.49 14.40
N THR A 301 -12.05 20.25 13.27
CA THR A 301 -12.15 19.00 12.51
C THR A 301 -10.77 18.36 12.45
N PRO A 302 -10.27 17.74 13.54
CA PRO A 302 -8.92 17.19 13.59
C PRO A 302 -8.70 16.01 12.65
N ASP A 303 -9.76 15.39 12.13
CA ASP A 303 -9.69 14.22 11.28
C ASP A 303 -10.83 14.17 10.23
N PHE A 304 -10.75 13.19 9.33
CA PHE A 304 -11.73 12.99 8.26
C PHE A 304 -13.15 12.72 8.76
N ARG A 305 -13.30 12.03 9.90
CA ARG A 305 -14.61 11.68 10.47
C ARG A 305 -15.32 12.92 11.02
N SER A 306 -14.60 13.71 11.81
CA SER A 306 -15.09 14.96 12.40
C SER A 306 -15.43 15.98 11.33
N PHE A 307 -14.62 16.10 10.27
CA PHE A 307 -14.96 16.93 9.10
C PHE A 307 -16.28 16.51 8.46
N LYS A 308 -16.44 15.21 8.15
CA LYS A 308 -17.66 14.70 7.53
C LYS A 308 -18.89 14.92 8.41
N ALA A 309 -18.74 14.75 9.72
CA ALA A 309 -19.82 15.04 10.67
C ALA A 309 -20.20 16.52 10.66
N ALA A 310 -19.23 17.43 10.70
CA ALA A 310 -19.46 18.87 10.74
C ALA A 310 -20.10 19.40 9.44
N ILE A 311 -19.65 18.94 8.27
CA ILE A 311 -20.27 19.29 6.98
C ILE A 311 -21.72 18.79 6.89
N ASN A 312 -21.99 17.56 7.33
CA ASN A 312 -23.35 17.01 7.35
C ASN A 312 -24.25 17.76 8.34
N GLN A 313 -23.71 18.19 9.49
CA GLN A 313 -24.46 19.01 10.44
C GLN A 313 -24.84 20.36 9.83
N ALA A 314 -23.94 20.97 9.04
CA ALA A 314 -24.16 22.22 8.32
C ALA A 314 -24.92 22.05 6.98
N ALA A 315 -25.50 20.88 6.72
CA ALA A 315 -26.15 20.59 5.44
C ALA A 315 -27.35 21.52 5.15
N ASN A 316 -28.04 22.00 6.18
CA ASN A 316 -29.18 22.92 6.05
C ASN A 316 -28.80 24.41 6.23
N ASP A 317 -27.55 24.70 6.56
CA ASP A 317 -27.12 26.09 6.77
C ASP A 317 -26.99 26.82 5.43
N ASN A 318 -27.38 28.09 5.38
CA ASN A 318 -27.19 28.94 4.20
C ASN A 318 -25.72 29.32 4.00
N TYR A 319 -24.95 29.36 5.08
CA TYR A 319 -23.54 29.73 5.09
C TYR A 319 -22.72 28.71 5.86
N VAL A 320 -21.57 28.31 5.31
CA VAL A 320 -20.61 27.44 5.99
C VAL A 320 -19.24 28.09 5.97
N LEU A 321 -18.70 28.41 7.15
CA LEU A 321 -17.36 28.98 7.30
C LEU A 321 -16.35 27.86 7.47
N LEU A 322 -15.34 27.84 6.60
CA LEU A 322 -14.19 26.95 6.68
C LEU A 322 -12.97 27.73 7.18
N SER A 323 -12.28 27.20 8.19
CA SER A 323 -10.90 27.61 8.50
C SER A 323 -9.96 26.63 7.82
N LEU A 324 -8.99 27.15 7.06
CA LEU A 324 -8.06 26.31 6.31
C LEU A 324 -6.63 26.83 6.37
N LEU A 325 -5.69 25.92 6.08
CA LEU A 325 -4.28 26.21 5.86
C LEU A 325 -3.95 26.07 4.38
N ARG A 326 -3.25 27.09 3.85
CA ARG A 326 -2.65 27.07 2.52
C ARG A 326 -1.15 27.28 2.69
N GLY A 327 -0.41 26.18 2.67
CA GLY A 327 0.95 26.17 3.25
C GLY A 327 0.89 26.66 4.70
N LYS A 328 1.71 27.67 5.02
CA LYS A 328 1.80 28.26 6.37
C LYS A 328 0.76 29.34 6.67
N GLU A 329 -0.06 29.72 5.69
CA GLU A 329 -1.03 30.79 5.86
C GLU A 329 -2.39 30.23 6.30
N ARG A 330 -2.99 30.87 7.30
CA ARG A 330 -4.40 30.64 7.64
C ARG A 330 -5.30 31.45 6.71
N LYS A 331 -6.31 30.83 6.13
CA LYS A 331 -7.38 31.47 5.34
C LYS A 331 -8.74 31.09 5.89
N LEU A 332 -9.74 31.88 5.50
CA LEU A 332 -11.14 31.60 5.75
C LEU A 332 -11.85 31.50 4.40
N GLY A 333 -12.65 30.46 4.21
CA GLY A 333 -13.53 30.29 3.05
C GLY A 333 -14.98 30.29 3.51
N LEU A 334 -15.80 31.20 3.00
CA LEU A 334 -17.23 31.24 3.32
C LEU A 334 -18.03 30.67 2.15
N LEU A 335 -18.58 29.47 2.33
CA LEU A 335 -19.48 28.85 1.35
C LEU A 335 -20.86 29.50 1.45
N ASP A 336 -21.28 30.24 0.42
CA ASP A 336 -22.63 30.80 0.32
C ASP A 336 -23.56 29.85 -0.46
N LYS A 337 -24.28 29.03 0.30
CA LYS A 337 -25.23 28.03 -0.22
C LYS A 337 -26.58 28.64 -0.57
N SER A 338 -26.85 29.90 -0.23
CA SER A 338 -28.13 30.56 -0.55
C SER A 338 -28.39 30.67 -2.06
N SER A 339 -27.32 30.61 -2.85
CA SER A 339 -27.34 30.62 -4.31
C SER A 339 -27.53 29.25 -4.98
N ILE A 340 -27.51 28.15 -4.20
CA ILE A 340 -27.74 26.80 -4.69
C ILE A 340 -29.26 26.54 -4.72
N PRO A 341 -29.87 26.22 -5.87
CA PRO A 341 -31.30 25.92 -5.94
C PRO A 341 -31.63 24.74 -5.02
N SER A 342 -32.63 24.89 -4.14
CA SER A 342 -33.08 23.78 -3.29
C SER A 342 -33.56 22.61 -4.15
N PRO A 343 -33.24 21.34 -3.83
CA PRO A 343 -33.68 20.18 -4.60
C PRO A 343 -35.22 20.10 -4.74
N ASP A 344 -35.98 20.69 -3.82
CA ASP A 344 -37.44 20.77 -3.92
C ASP A 344 -37.97 21.71 -5.02
N SER A 345 -37.13 22.57 -5.60
CA SER A 345 -37.54 23.51 -6.66
C SER A 345 -37.61 22.89 -8.06
N ALA A 346 -37.04 21.70 -8.26
CA ALA A 346 -36.99 21.04 -9.56
C ALA A 346 -38.25 20.25 -9.95
N SER A 347 -39.25 20.10 -9.05
CA SER A 347 -40.47 19.31 -9.33
C SER A 347 -41.68 20.11 -9.84
N LYS A 348 -41.57 21.44 -9.96
CA LYS A 348 -42.71 22.33 -10.32
C LYS A 348 -42.63 22.95 -11.71
N THR A 349 -42.11 22.21 -12.69
CA THR A 349 -42.28 22.57 -14.11
C THR A 349 -42.80 21.37 -14.88
N LYS A 350 -44.05 20.96 -14.57
CA LYS A 350 -44.87 20.28 -15.56
C LYS A 350 -45.49 21.37 -16.44
N VAL A 351 -45.12 21.30 -17.71
CA VAL A 351 -45.63 22.11 -18.81
C VAL A 351 -47.12 21.80 -18.98
N ASP A 352 -47.96 22.83 -18.91
CA ASP A 352 -49.33 22.83 -19.44
C ASP A 352 -49.33 23.13 -20.94
#